data_AF-A0A3D2YGJ9-F1
#
_entry.id   AF-A0A3D2YGJ9-F1
#
_cell.length_a   1.000
_cell.length_b   1.000
_cell.length_c   1.000
_cell.angle_alpha   90.00
_cell.angle_beta   90.00
_cell.angle_gamma   90.00
#
_symmetry.space_group_name_H-M   'P 1'
#
loop_
_entity.id
_entity.type
_entity.pdbx_description
1 polymer ?
#
loop_
_entity_poly.entity_id
_entity_poly.type
_entity_poly.pdbx_seq_one_letter_code
_entity_poly.pdbx_strand_id
1 'polypeptide(L)' 'VFHCFSGSPEMAQELLGMGWYLGFDGPVTYKNARRAPEVAAVTPLERMLIETDSPYMTPVPYRGQ' A
#
# COMPACT_ATOMS: atom_id res chain seq x y z
N VAL A 1 -6.45 -8.26 7.59
CA VAL A 1 -5.46 -7.51 6.77
C VAL A 1 -6.16 -7.12 5.48
N PHE A 2 -5.95 -5.90 5.02
CA PHE A 2 -6.32 -5.48 3.67
C PHE A 2 -5.08 -5.61 2.78
N HIS A 3 -5.04 -6.70 2.04
CA HIS A 3 -4.01 -7.03 1.06
C HIS A 3 -4.07 -6.06 -0.12
N CYS A 4 -2.89 -5.70 -0.67
CA CYS A 4 -2.71 -4.84 -1.83
C CYS A 4 -3.55 -3.55 -1.72
N PHE A 5 -3.39 -2.82 -0.61
CA PHE A 5 -4.29 -1.72 -0.30
C PHE A 5 -4.10 -0.55 -1.28
N SER A 6 -5.18 -0.19 -1.97
CA SER A 6 -5.22 0.85 -3.01
C SER A 6 -6.31 1.90 -2.80
N GLY A 7 -6.90 1.92 -1.59
CA GLY A 7 -7.89 2.90 -1.18
C GLY A 7 -7.31 4.30 -0.96
N SER A 8 -8.16 5.24 -0.54
CA SER A 8 -7.73 6.59 -0.19
C SER A 8 -7.18 6.65 1.25
N PRO A 9 -6.43 7.71 1.62
CA PRO A 9 -5.98 7.92 3.00
C PRO A 9 -7.14 7.96 4.01
N GLU A 10 -8.32 8.46 3.62
CA GLU A 10 -9.51 8.49 4.48
C GLU A 10 -9.99 7.07 4.80
N MET A 11 -10.10 6.21 3.77
CA MET A 11 -10.43 4.81 3.95
C MET A 11 -9.37 4.09 4.80
N ALA A 12 -8.09 4.37 4.58
CA ALA A 12 -7.02 3.81 5.40
C ALA A 12 -7.20 4.16 6.88
N GLN A 13 -7.52 5.43 7.21
CA GLN A 13 -7.75 5.84 8.59
C GLN A 13 -8.95 5.12 9.22
N GLU A 14 -10.06 4.94 8.49
CA GLU A 14 -11.21 4.18 8.98
C GLU A 14 -10.83 2.72 9.30
N LEU A 15 -10.13 2.07 8.37
CA LEU A 15 -9.70 0.68 8.54
C LEU A 15 -8.70 0.50 9.68
N LEU A 16 -7.76 1.44 9.82
CA LEU A 16 -6.80 1.47 10.93
C LEU A 16 -7.51 1.71 12.27
N GLY A 17 -8.55 2.56 12.30
CA GLY A 17 -9.40 2.77 13.48
C GLY A 17 -10.17 1.51 13.91
N MET A 18 -10.50 0.63 12.96
CA MET A 18 -11.08 -0.69 13.23
C MET A 18 -10.04 -1.75 13.62
N GLY A 19 -8.76 -1.39 13.67
CA GLY A 19 -7.66 -2.27 14.07
C GLY A 19 -7.15 -3.18 12.97
N TRP A 20 -7.45 -2.89 11.70
CA TRP A 20 -6.90 -3.62 10.56
C TRP A 20 -5.43 -3.28 10.30
N TYR A 21 -4.81 -4.11 9.46
CA TYR A 21 -3.46 -3.92 8.92
C TYR A 21 -3.58 -3.68 7.41
N LEU A 22 -2.71 -2.85 6.85
CA LEU A 22 -2.68 -2.52 5.42
C LEU A 22 -1.43 -3.09 4.76
N GLY A 23 -1.62 -3.76 3.64
CA GLY A 23 -0.56 -4.34 2.83
C GLY A 23 -0.05 -3.36 1.76
N PHE A 24 1.27 -3.28 1.62
CA PHE A 24 1.98 -2.42 0.67
C PHE A 24 2.93 -3.22 -0.20
N ASP A 25 2.88 -2.94 -1.48
CA ASP A 25 3.55 -3.64 -2.56
C ASP A 25 4.19 -2.67 -3.57
N GLY A 26 4.58 -3.17 -4.75
CA GLY A 26 5.28 -2.38 -5.77
C GLY A 26 4.64 -1.03 -6.16
N PRO A 27 3.30 -0.86 -6.18
CA PRO A 27 2.63 0.43 -6.30
C PRO A 27 3.21 1.60 -5.49
N VAL A 28 3.77 1.35 -4.30
CA VAL A 28 4.42 2.41 -3.50
C VAL A 28 5.61 3.07 -4.22
N THR A 29 6.22 2.37 -5.18
CA THR A 29 7.36 2.84 -5.98
C THR A 29 6.94 3.56 -7.27
N TYR A 30 5.66 3.56 -7.62
CA TYR A 30 5.18 4.06 -8.92
C TYR A 30 5.10 5.59 -8.94
N LYS A 31 5.77 6.23 -9.90
CA LYS A 31 5.77 7.71 -10.04
C LYS A 31 4.38 8.34 -10.18
N ASN A 32 3.41 7.59 -10.73
CA ASN A 32 2.03 8.07 -10.94
C ASN A 32 1.05 7.62 -9.85
N ALA A 33 1.44 6.75 -8.92
CA ALA A 33 0.58 6.31 -7.82
C ALA A 33 0.66 7.34 -6.69
N ARG A 34 -0.07 8.45 -6.80
CA ARG A 34 -0.06 9.50 -5.76
C ARG A 34 -0.61 9.01 -4.41
N ARG A 35 -1.63 8.14 -4.46
CA ARG A 35 -2.32 7.64 -3.26
C ARG A 35 -1.50 6.66 -2.43
N ALA A 36 -0.70 5.79 -3.04
CA ALA A 36 0.03 4.77 -2.30
C ALA A 36 1.05 5.36 -1.29
N PRO A 37 1.88 6.37 -1.66
CA PRO A 37 2.71 7.10 -0.70
C PRO A 37 1.92 7.88 0.35
N GLU A 38 0.78 8.49 -0.01
CA GLU A 38 -0.07 9.21 0.95
C GLU A 38 -0.66 8.26 2.01
N VAL A 39 -1.13 7.09 1.58
CA VAL A 39 -1.62 6.05 2.49
C VAL A 39 -0.49 5.53 3.38
N ALA A 40 0.69 5.27 2.81
CA ALA A 40 1.85 4.85 3.58
C ALA A 40 2.21 5.89 4.66
N ALA A 41 2.13 7.19 4.34
CA ALA A 41 2.43 8.25 5.29
C ALA A 41 1.46 8.33 6.49
N VAL A 42 0.19 7.94 6.32
CA VAL A 42 -0.81 7.95 7.41
C VAL A 42 -0.91 6.62 8.16
N THR A 43 -0.23 5.58 7.68
CA THR A 43 -0.30 4.25 8.30
C THR A 43 0.78 4.12 9.39
N PRO A 44 0.43 3.77 10.65
CA PRO A 44 1.42 3.46 11.66
C PRO A 44 2.28 2.27 11.23
N LEU A 45 3.59 2.32 11.51
CA LEU A 45 4.55 1.28 11.07
C LEU A 45 4.15 -0.11 11.56
N GLU A 46 3.63 -0.23 12.78
CA GLU A 46 3.16 -1.48 13.37
C GLU A 46 1.88 -2.03 12.72
N ARG A 47 1.22 -1.25 11.85
CA ARG A 47 0.04 -1.65 11.08
C ARG A 47 0.33 -1.84 9.59
N MET A 48 1.57 -1.62 9.15
CA MET A 48 2.01 -1.90 7.79
C MET A 48 2.41 -3.36 7.64
N LEU A 49 2.08 -3.94 6.50
CA LEU A 49 2.62 -5.22 6.05
C LEU A 49 3.27 -5.03 4.68
N ILE A 50 4.44 -5.63 4.49
CA ILE A 50 5.14 -5.63 3.20
C ILE A 50 4.79 -6.89 2.44
N GLU A 51 4.44 -6.74 1.18
CA GLU A 51 4.16 -7.85 0.27
C GLU A 51 4.69 -7.56 -1.13
N THR A 52 4.70 -8.59 -1.98
CA THR A 52 5.11 -8.45 -3.38
C THR A 52 3.94 -8.56 -4.34
N ASP A 53 2.87 -9.24 -3.92
CA ASP A 53 1.78 -9.71 -4.78
C ASP A 53 2.26 -10.40 -6.07
N SER A 54 3.42 -11.07 -6.02
CA SER A 54 3.96 -11.82 -7.15
C SER A 54 2.95 -12.87 -7.63
N PRO A 55 2.72 -13.01 -8.96
CA PRO A 55 3.55 -12.49 -10.07
C PRO A 55 3.18 -11.08 -10.56
N TYR A 56 2.34 -10.36 -9.83
CA TYR A 56 1.87 -9.02 -10.18
C TYR A 56 2.67 -7.93 -9.42
N MET A 57 2.25 -6.68 -9.59
CA MET A 57 2.75 -5.53 -8.83
C MET A 57 4.27 -5.33 -8.83
N THR A 58 4.94 -5.65 -9.95
CA THR A 58 6.38 -5.46 -10.11
C THR A 58 6.83 -4.03 -9.76
N PRO A 59 7.72 -3.82 -8.78
CA PRO A 59 8.18 -2.50 -8.37
C PRO A 59 9.06 -1.83 -9.44
N VAL A 60 9.16 -0.50 -9.40
CA VAL A 60 10.17 0.26 -10.17
C VAL A 60 11.58 -0.14 -9.68
N PRO A 61 12.56 -0.36 -10.59
CA PRO A 61 12.57 -0.05 -12.02
C PRO A 61 12.06 -1.16 -12.96
N TYR A 62 11.55 -2.28 -12.42
CA TYR A 62 11.17 -3.46 -13.22
C TYR A 62 9.70 -3.45 -13.68
N ARG A 63 8.91 -2.45 -13.29
CA ARG A 63 7.49 -2.34 -13.67
C ARG A 63 7.31 -2.42 -15.19
N GLY A 64 6.51 -3.40 -15.64
CA GLY A 64 6.15 -3.59 -17.06
C GLY A 64 7.13 -4.46 -17.85
N GLN A 65 8.09 -5.10 -17.17
CA GLN A 65 8.92 -6.17 -17.72
C GLN A 65 8.23 -7.54 -17.58
#